data_AF-A0A077PDN4-F1
#
_entry.id   AF-A0A077PDN4-F1
#
_cell.length_a   1.000
_cell.length_b   1.000
_cell.length_c   1.000
_cell.angle_alpha   90.00
_cell.angle_beta   90.00
_cell.angle_gamma   90.00
#
_symmetry.space_group_name_H-M   'P 1'
#
loop_
_entity.id
_entity.type
_entity.pdbx_description
1 polymer ?
#
loop_
_entity_poly.entity_id
_entity_poly.type
_entity_poly.pdbx_seq_one_letter_code
_entity_poly.pdbx_strand_id
1 'polypeptide(L)' 'MKTILLCCAAGMSTSMLVQRMQAEAERRGLEVAIKAVR' A
#
# COMPACT_ATOMS: atom_id res chain seq x y z
N MET A 1 -13.31 5.95 -5.52
CA MET A 1 -12.46 5.06 -4.70
C MET A 1 -11.27 4.64 -5.55
N LYS A 2 -10.02 4.96 -5.16
CA LYS A 2 -8.82 4.64 -5.97
C LYS A 2 -8.08 3.46 -5.36
N THR A 3 -7.56 2.56 -6.18
CA THR A 3 -6.81 1.37 -5.73
C THR A 3 -5.38 1.41 -6.26
N ILE A 4 -4.42 1.23 -5.36
CA ILE A 4 -2.99 1.17 -5.66
C ILE A 4 -2.54 -0.28 -5.47
N LEU A 5 -2.08 -0.92 -6.55
CA LEU A 5 -1.57 -2.28 -6.55
C LEU A 5 -0.05 -2.25 -6.69
N LEU A 6 0.67 -2.79 -5.70
CA LEU A 6 2.10 -2.99 -5.76
C LEU A 6 2.36 -4.44 -6.21
N CYS A 7 3.11 -4.61 -7.29
CA CYS A 7 3.53 -5.92 -7.79
C CYS A 7 5.05 -6.02 -7.67
N CYS A 8 5.54 -6.92 -6.82
CA CYS A 8 6.97 -7.05 -6.56
C CYS A 8 7.36 -8.52 -6.40
N ALA A 9 8.36 -8.96 -7.15
CA ALA A 9 8.86 -10.33 -7.15
C ALA A 9 9.56 -10.75 -5.82
N ALA A 10 9.79 -9.80 -4.89
CA ALA A 10 10.45 -10.02 -3.61
C ALA A 10 9.51 -9.63 -2.45
N GLY A 11 8.93 -10.63 -1.80
CA GLY A 11 7.76 -10.46 -0.92
C GLY A 11 7.96 -9.80 0.46
N MET A 12 9.20 -9.51 0.89
CA MET A 12 9.43 -8.97 2.25
C MET A 12 9.43 -7.43 2.32
N SER A 13 10.04 -6.72 1.37
CA SER A 13 10.12 -5.25 1.41
C SER A 13 8.80 -4.55 1.07
N THR A 14 7.93 -5.23 0.31
CA THR A 14 6.65 -4.67 -0.15
C THR A 14 5.63 -4.54 0.99
N SER A 15 5.62 -5.47 1.94
CA SER A 15 4.70 -5.45 3.10
C SER A 15 4.93 -4.24 4.01
N MET A 16 6.20 -3.90 4.26
CA MET A 16 6.56 -2.75 5.08
C MET A 16 6.19 -1.42 4.40
N LEU A 17 6.35 -1.35 3.07
CA LEU A 17 5.95 -0.17 2.29
C LEU A 17 4.43 0.02 2.29
N VAL A 18 3.65 -1.05 2.09
CA VAL A 18 2.18 -1.01 2.12
C VAL A 18 1.67 -0.46 3.45
N GLN A 19 2.20 -0.94 4.58
CA GLN A 19 1.80 -0.45 5.92
C GLN A 19 2.06 1.05 6.09
N ARG A 20 3.23 1.54 5.66
CA ARG A 20 3.57 2.98 5.72
C ARG A 20 2.66 3.83 4.83
N MET A 21 2.34 3.33 3.63
CA MET A 21 1.44 4.01 2.71
C MET A 21 0.00 4.07 3.26
N GLN A 22 -0.46 3.01 3.93
CA GLN A 22 -1.79 2.96 4.54
C GLN A 22 -1.90 3.97 5.68
N ALA A 23 -0.90 4.04 6.55
CA ALA A 23 -0.85 5.00 7.66
C ALA A 23 -0.83 6.46 7.16
N GLU A 24 -0.06 6.75 6.10
CA GLU A 24 -0.02 8.10 5.54
C GLU A 24 -1.32 8.46 4.80
N ALA A 25 -1.97 7.49 4.14
CA ALA A 25 -3.27 7.69 3.53
C ALA A 25 -4.34 8.06 4.57
N GLU A 26 -4.35 7.37 5.71
CA GLU A 26 -5.21 7.69 6.85
C GLU A 26 -4.91 9.09 7.40
N ARG A 27 -3.64 9.41 7.62
CA ARG A 27 -3.21 10.74 8.09
C ARG A 27 -3.63 11.88 7.16
N ARG A 28 -3.70 11.62 5.85
CA ARG A 28 -4.11 12.59 4.82
C ARG A 28 -5.62 12.56 4.53
N GLY A 29 -6.40 11.69 5.18
CA GLY A 29 -7.83 11.52 4.91
C GLY A 29 -8.13 11.03 3.48
N LEU A 30 -7.22 10.24 2.90
CA LEU A 30 -7.35 9.73 1.54
C LEU A 30 -8.04 8.37 1.54
N GLU A 31 -9.21 8.27 0.92
CA GLU A 31 -9.88 7.00 0.65
C GLU A 31 -9.23 6.26 -0.53
N VAL A 32 -8.10 5.60 -0.24
CA VAL A 32 -7.36 4.75 -1.17
C VAL A 32 -7.15 3.34 -0.62
N ALA A 33 -7.40 2.34 -1.45
CA ALA A 33 -7.12 0.94 -1.13
C ALA A 33 -5.72 0.57 -1.63
N ILE A 34 -4.82 0.15 -0.74
CA ILE A 34 -3.45 -0.23 -1.10
C ILE A 34 -3.31 -1.74 -0.94
N LYS A 35 -2.92 -2.43 -2.00
CA LYS A 35 -2.75 -3.89 -2.02
C LYS A 35 -1.39 -4.24 -2.59
N ALA A 36 -0.78 -5.30 -2.08
CA ALA A 36 0.41 -5.89 -2.69
C ALA A 36 0.08 -7.29 -3.20
N VAL A 37 0.61 -7.61 -4.37
CA VAL A 37 0.65 -8.96 -4.94
C VAL A 37 2.12 -9.35 -5.10
N ARG A 38 2.40 -10.64 -4.88
CA ARG A 38 3.73 -11.20 -5.11
C ARG A 38 3.97 -11.42 -6.59
#